data_AF-A0A1F5J4A0-F1
#
_entry.id   AF-A0A1F5J4A0-F1
#
_cell.length_a   1.000
_cell.length_b   1.000
_cell.length_c   1.000
_cell.angle_alpha   90.00
_cell.angle_beta   90.00
_cell.angle_gamma   90.00
#
_symmetry.space_group_name_H-M   'P 1'
#
loop_
_entity.id
_entity.type
_entity.pdbx_description
1 polymer ?
#
loop_
_entity_poly.entity_id
_entity_poly.type
_entity_poly.pdbx_seq_one_letter_code
_entity_poly.pdbx_strand_id
1 'polypeptide(L)'
;MSRSGINLFPLVIILCVTLAIWSLDANAQSFLPVGPQTDVPVDTVTGGGWIECYRDLYINELDADTVLRICPGERLMLSCSPTGSSTLALLAQGDRSDVIFDTGNSASSLHVANGVGWYFNDTDVFSWGFVREGDNVQKENCDTDTSGANDERLCWHLSDDGGYRCGAITGLNESDSFERIVYTSAPPPIPTLSQWGVITMAGILGIAGYIVMRRRKVTA
;
A
#
# COMPACT_ATOMS: atom_id res chain seq x y z
N MET A 1 -49.59 -3.41 -49.16
CA MET A 1 -49.39 -3.42 -47.70
C MET A 1 -47.99 -3.93 -47.42
N SER A 2 -47.03 -3.01 -47.31
CA SER A 2 -45.62 -3.31 -47.05
C SER A 2 -45.42 -3.48 -45.54
N ARG A 3 -44.98 -4.66 -45.11
CA ARG A 3 -44.59 -4.93 -43.72
C ARG A 3 -43.21 -4.33 -43.47
N SER A 4 -43.17 -3.20 -42.77
CA SER A 4 -41.96 -2.62 -42.18
C SER A 4 -41.48 -3.52 -41.03
N GLY A 5 -40.53 -4.40 -41.33
CA GLY A 5 -39.80 -5.16 -40.32
C GLY A 5 -38.87 -4.25 -39.53
N ILE A 6 -39.07 -4.15 -38.23
CA ILE A 6 -38.18 -3.45 -37.30
C ILE A 6 -36.84 -4.20 -37.31
N ASN A 7 -35.79 -3.55 -37.82
CA ASN A 7 -34.43 -4.08 -37.82
C ASN A 7 -33.87 -4.06 -36.39
N LEU A 8 -34.02 -5.19 -35.67
CA LEU A 8 -33.54 -5.40 -34.30
C LEU A 8 -32.01 -5.57 -34.17
N PHE A 9 -31.28 -5.54 -35.29
CA PHE A 9 -29.84 -5.77 -35.33
C PHE A 9 -28.93 -4.76 -34.60
N PRO A 10 -29.24 -3.45 -34.45
CA PRO A 10 -28.35 -2.55 -33.73
C PRO A 10 -28.45 -2.70 -32.21
N LEU A 11 -29.54 -3.31 -31.69
CA LEU A 11 -29.76 -3.48 -30.26
C LEU A 11 -28.89 -4.60 -29.66
N VAL A 12 -28.60 -5.66 -30.43
CA VAL A 12 -27.86 -6.83 -29.96
C VAL A 12 -26.35 -6.56 -29.84
N ILE A 13 -25.80 -5.70 -30.70
CA ILE A 13 -24.37 -5.34 -30.67
C ILE A 13 -24.05 -4.42 -29.49
N ILE A 14 -24.98 -3.54 -29.11
CA ILE A 14 -24.80 -2.64 -27.95
C ILE A 14 -24.90 -3.45 -26.63
N LEU A 15 -25.75 -4.49 -26.58
CA LEU A 15 -25.93 -5.33 -25.38
C LEU A 15 -24.74 -6.28 -25.11
N CYS A 16 -24.05 -6.75 -26.16
CA CYS A 16 -22.90 -7.65 -26.00
C CYS A 16 -21.59 -6.95 -25.61
N VAL A 17 -21.45 -5.64 -25.89
CA VAL A 17 -20.27 -4.86 -25.46
C VAL A 17 -20.35 -4.48 -23.97
N THR A 18 -21.55 -4.42 -23.39
CA THR A 18 -21.76 -4.11 -21.96
C THR A 18 -21.65 -5.32 -21.02
N LEU A 19 -21.69 -6.56 -21.53
CA LEU A 19 -21.68 -7.78 -20.71
C LEU A 19 -20.29 -8.44 -20.56
N ALA A 20 -19.24 -7.86 -21.15
CA ALA A 20 -17.87 -8.36 -21.03
C ALA A 20 -16.99 -7.48 -20.13
N ILE A 21 -17.57 -6.58 -19.34
CA ILE A 21 -16.90 -5.98 -18.19
C ILE A 21 -17.07 -6.97 -17.03
N TRP A 22 -16.41 -8.13 -17.12
CA TRP A 22 -16.15 -8.93 -15.93
C TRP A 22 -15.34 -8.03 -15.01
N SER A 23 -15.85 -7.83 -13.79
CA SER A 23 -15.29 -6.96 -12.77
C SER A 23 -13.78 -7.04 -12.77
N LEU A 24 -13.13 -5.95 -13.18
CA LEU A 24 -11.78 -5.67 -12.70
C LEU A 24 -11.98 -5.26 -11.25
N ASP A 25 -12.15 -6.24 -10.36
CA ASP A 25 -11.94 -6.01 -8.94
C ASP A 25 -10.43 -5.77 -8.80
N ALA A 26 -10.02 -4.52 -9.00
CA ALA A 26 -8.81 -4.04 -8.38
C ALA A 26 -8.97 -4.37 -6.90
N ASN A 27 -8.08 -5.21 -6.35
CA ASN A 27 -7.99 -5.46 -4.91
C ASN A 27 -7.56 -4.15 -4.24
N ALA A 28 -8.48 -3.18 -4.18
CA ALA A 28 -8.32 -1.94 -3.48
C ALA A 28 -8.39 -2.25 -1.99
N GLN A 29 -7.46 -1.69 -1.22
CA GLN A 29 -7.46 -1.87 0.23
C GLN A 29 -8.76 -1.30 0.81
N SER A 30 -9.42 -2.08 1.67
CA SER A 30 -10.64 -1.69 2.37
C SER A 30 -10.35 -1.23 3.80
N PHE A 31 -9.25 -1.69 4.40
CA PHE A 31 -8.77 -1.23 5.69
C PHE A 31 -7.77 -0.08 5.51
N LEU A 32 -8.25 1.17 5.59
CA LEU A 32 -7.43 2.38 5.39
C LEU A 32 -7.49 3.30 6.61
N PRO A 33 -6.85 2.92 7.74
CA PRO A 33 -6.85 3.77 8.92
C PRO A 33 -6.13 5.11 8.67
N VAL A 34 -6.59 6.14 9.38
CA VAL A 34 -5.97 7.47 9.45
C VAL A 34 -5.33 7.60 10.83
N GLY A 35 -4.06 7.97 10.86
CA GLY A 35 -3.25 8.00 12.07
C GLY A 35 -2.84 6.61 12.57
N PRO A 36 -1.99 6.56 13.60
CA PRO A 36 -1.61 5.31 14.24
C PRO A 36 -2.81 4.55 14.84
N GLN A 37 -2.77 3.23 14.80
CA GLN A 37 -3.78 2.34 15.38
C GLN A 37 -3.10 1.33 16.30
N THR A 38 -3.70 1.07 17.45
CA THR A 38 -3.24 0.05 18.39
C THR A 38 -4.16 -1.17 18.38
N ASP A 39 -3.65 -2.31 18.85
CA ASP A 39 -4.42 -3.53 19.10
C ASP A 39 -5.24 -4.04 17.89
N VAL A 40 -4.63 -4.00 16.69
CA VAL A 40 -5.30 -4.38 15.45
C VAL A 40 -5.05 -5.86 15.13
N PRO A 41 -6.09 -6.70 15.00
CA PRO A 41 -5.91 -8.09 14.57
C PRO A 41 -5.28 -8.19 13.18
N VAL A 42 -4.33 -9.11 12.98
CA VAL A 42 -3.67 -9.36 11.69
C VAL A 42 -4.69 -9.68 10.58
N ASP A 43 -5.78 -10.37 10.94
CA ASP A 43 -6.88 -10.70 10.02
C ASP A 43 -7.62 -9.45 9.52
N THR A 44 -7.66 -8.36 10.30
CA THR A 44 -8.24 -7.08 9.87
C THR A 44 -7.39 -6.44 8.77
N VAL A 45 -6.06 -6.52 8.91
CA VAL A 45 -5.11 -5.95 7.94
C VAL A 45 -5.12 -6.77 6.65
N THR A 46 -4.94 -8.09 6.75
CA THR A 46 -4.87 -8.98 5.58
C THR A 46 -6.23 -9.14 4.88
N GLY A 47 -7.32 -9.28 5.65
CA GLY A 47 -8.69 -9.22 5.11
C GLY A 47 -9.04 -7.84 4.53
N GLY A 48 -8.32 -6.80 4.94
CA GLY A 48 -8.37 -5.44 4.42
C GLY A 48 -7.64 -5.23 3.09
N GLY A 49 -7.05 -6.27 2.49
CA GLY A 49 -6.36 -6.20 1.20
C GLY A 49 -4.89 -5.78 1.27
N TRP A 50 -4.30 -5.76 2.47
CA TRP A 50 -2.86 -5.54 2.66
C TRP A 50 -2.08 -6.85 2.54
N ILE A 51 -0.89 -6.77 1.94
CA ILE A 51 0.00 -7.91 1.75
C ILE A 51 1.22 -7.73 2.64
N GLU A 52 1.48 -8.68 3.53
CA GLU A 52 2.73 -8.70 4.29
C GLU A 52 3.89 -8.97 3.33
N CYS A 53 4.87 -8.07 3.32
CA CYS A 53 6.01 -8.14 2.40
C CYS A 53 7.35 -8.22 3.13
N TYR A 54 7.39 -7.87 4.41
CA TYR A 54 8.57 -7.98 5.25
C TYR A 54 8.17 -8.24 6.70
N ARG A 55 8.94 -9.08 7.37
CA ARG A 55 8.87 -9.37 8.80
C ARG A 55 10.25 -9.72 9.29
N ASP A 56 10.62 -9.17 10.45
CA ASP A 56 11.90 -9.47 11.09
C ASP A 56 11.87 -9.17 12.59
N LEU A 57 12.77 -9.79 13.33
CA LEU A 57 12.91 -9.55 14.77
C LEU A 57 13.60 -8.21 15.03
N TYR A 58 13.26 -7.58 16.15
CA TYR A 58 13.88 -6.32 16.57
C TYR A 58 15.37 -6.47 16.93
N ILE A 59 15.86 -7.67 17.24
CA ILE A 59 17.29 -7.95 17.46
C ILE A 59 18.15 -7.82 16.20
N ASN A 60 17.54 -7.92 15.01
CA ASN A 60 18.29 -7.89 13.76
C ASN A 60 18.46 -6.44 13.26
N GLU A 61 19.59 -6.15 12.63
CA GLU A 61 19.80 -4.88 11.92
C GLU A 61 18.82 -4.71 10.76
N LEU A 62 18.45 -3.47 10.44
CA LEU A 62 17.51 -3.13 9.38
C LEU A 62 18.20 -2.36 8.24
N ASP A 63 18.16 -2.92 7.04
CA ASP A 63 18.44 -2.20 5.81
C ASP A 63 17.13 -1.75 5.14
N ALA A 64 16.88 -0.44 5.12
CA ALA A 64 15.69 0.13 4.52
C ALA A 64 15.58 -0.19 3.02
N ASP A 65 16.69 -0.21 2.28
CA ASP A 65 16.66 -0.51 0.83
C ASP A 65 16.16 -1.93 0.56
N THR A 66 16.55 -2.88 1.40
CA THR A 66 16.05 -4.25 1.32
C THR A 66 14.53 -4.31 1.53
N VAL A 67 13.99 -3.62 2.54
CA VAL A 67 12.55 -3.53 2.79
C VAL A 67 11.82 -2.87 1.62
N LEU A 68 12.32 -1.73 1.15
CA LEU A 68 11.69 -0.97 0.07
C LEU A 68 11.73 -1.71 -1.27
N ARG A 69 12.70 -2.60 -1.49
CA ARG A 69 12.75 -3.46 -2.68
C ARG A 69 11.72 -4.59 -2.65
N ILE A 70 11.47 -5.19 -1.48
CA ILE A 70 10.53 -6.33 -1.34
C ILE A 70 9.08 -5.89 -1.10
N CYS A 71 8.87 -4.64 -0.70
CA CYS A 71 7.55 -4.03 -0.46
C CYS A 71 7.21 -2.97 -1.53
N PRO A 72 7.04 -3.32 -2.83
CA PRO A 72 7.05 -2.35 -3.94
C PRO A 72 5.76 -1.52 -4.10
N GLY A 73 4.71 -1.75 -3.31
CA GLY A 73 3.42 -1.10 -3.51
C GLY A 73 3.46 0.41 -3.28
N GLU A 74 2.45 1.08 -3.83
CA GLU A 74 2.24 2.53 -3.73
C GLU A 74 1.91 2.99 -2.31
N ARG A 75 1.50 2.07 -1.43
CA ARG A 75 1.25 2.34 -0.01
C ARG A 75 2.04 1.38 0.86
N LEU A 76 2.49 1.89 2.00
CA LEU A 76 3.21 1.15 3.01
C LEU A 76 2.47 1.28 4.35
N MET A 77 2.53 0.20 5.11
CA MET A 77 2.10 0.17 6.50
C MET A 77 3.25 -0.36 7.35
N LEU A 78 3.73 0.48 8.25
CA LEU A 78 4.73 0.08 9.23
C LEU A 78 4.01 -0.41 10.48
N SER A 79 4.45 -1.53 11.02
CA SER A 79 3.83 -2.14 12.19
C SER A 79 4.85 -2.88 13.06
N CYS A 80 4.50 -3.05 14.33
CA CYS A 80 5.25 -3.85 15.27
C CYS A 80 4.34 -4.64 16.19
N SER A 81 4.88 -5.72 16.75
CA SER A 81 4.11 -6.65 17.58
C SER A 81 5.03 -7.49 18.47
N PRO A 82 4.55 -8.02 19.60
CA PRO A 82 5.19 -9.17 20.24
C PRO A 82 5.30 -10.33 19.25
N THR A 83 6.43 -11.01 19.25
CA THR A 83 6.76 -12.08 18.31
C THR A 83 5.70 -13.18 18.32
N GLY A 84 5.10 -13.44 17.16
CA GLY A 84 4.11 -14.51 16.97
C GLY A 84 2.70 -14.18 17.46
N SER A 85 2.44 -12.93 17.84
CA SER A 85 1.08 -12.46 18.16
C SER A 85 0.20 -12.42 16.90
N SER A 86 -1.08 -12.75 17.06
CA SER A 86 -2.11 -12.56 16.02
C SER A 86 -2.71 -11.15 16.01
N THR A 87 -2.24 -10.27 16.90
CA THR A 87 -2.66 -8.87 17.04
C THR A 87 -1.43 -7.98 16.96
N LEU A 88 -1.45 -7.04 16.01
CA LEU A 88 -0.44 -6.01 15.87
C LEU A 88 -0.60 -5.02 17.02
N ALA A 89 0.48 -4.76 17.75
CA ALA A 89 0.45 -3.83 18.87
C ALA A 89 0.26 -2.39 18.38
N LEU A 90 0.90 -2.05 17.27
CA LEU A 90 0.85 -0.74 16.67
C LEU A 90 1.03 -0.83 15.15
N LEU A 91 0.28 -0.01 14.41
CA LEU A 91 0.50 0.20 12.98
C LEU A 91 0.16 1.63 12.57
N ALA A 92 0.75 2.09 11.47
CA ALA A 92 0.30 3.26 10.73
C ALA A 92 0.53 3.01 9.24
N GLN A 93 -0.29 3.62 8.38
CA GLN A 93 -0.19 3.48 6.94
C GLN A 93 -0.23 4.82 6.23
N GLY A 94 0.42 4.90 5.08
CA GLY A 94 0.42 6.08 4.23
C GLY A 94 0.84 5.74 2.80
N ASP A 95 0.81 6.75 1.94
CA ASP A 95 1.38 6.61 0.62
C ASP A 95 2.90 6.44 0.75
N ARG A 96 3.48 5.60 -0.09
CA ARG A 96 4.89 5.22 -0.03
C ARG A 96 5.79 6.45 0.04
N SER A 97 5.51 7.47 -0.78
CA SER A 97 6.27 8.73 -0.82
C SER A 97 6.24 9.52 0.49
N ASP A 98 5.18 9.38 1.28
CA ASP A 98 5.07 10.04 2.58
C ASP A 98 5.81 9.24 3.66
N VAL A 99 5.65 7.91 3.65
CA VAL A 99 6.28 7.00 4.63
C VAL A 99 7.81 7.01 4.54
N ILE A 100 8.37 7.29 3.35
CA ILE A 100 9.82 7.37 3.11
C ILE A 100 10.31 8.80 2.86
N PHE A 101 9.50 9.81 3.19
CA PHE A 101 9.91 11.20 3.00
C PHE A 101 11.14 11.50 3.86
N ASP A 102 12.26 11.85 3.23
CA ASP A 102 13.48 12.21 3.94
C ASP A 102 13.27 13.50 4.74
N THR A 103 13.29 13.36 6.06
CA THR A 103 13.11 14.48 7.00
C THR A 103 14.42 15.21 7.34
N GLY A 104 15.53 14.75 6.76
CA GLY A 104 16.88 15.25 7.01
C GLY A 104 17.34 15.05 8.44
N ASN A 105 18.38 15.80 8.81
CA ASN A 105 19.16 15.52 10.03
C ASN A 105 18.61 16.20 11.29
N SER A 106 17.46 16.85 11.17
CA SER A 106 16.82 17.53 12.30
C SER A 106 16.21 16.50 13.24
N ALA A 107 16.55 16.55 14.52
CA ALA A 107 16.01 15.65 15.52
C ALA A 107 14.47 15.74 15.65
N SER A 108 13.85 16.87 15.30
CA SER A 108 12.41 17.11 15.49
C SER A 108 11.60 17.28 14.19
N SER A 109 12.23 17.20 13.02
CA SER A 109 11.52 17.30 11.73
C SER A 109 10.61 16.09 11.49
N LEU A 110 9.41 16.34 11.00
CA LEU A 110 8.39 15.34 10.66
C LEU A 110 7.75 15.71 9.31
N HIS A 111 7.37 14.69 8.54
CA HIS A 111 6.50 14.82 7.38
C HIS A 111 5.08 14.39 7.75
N VAL A 112 4.13 15.32 7.76
CA VAL A 112 2.75 15.04 8.20
C VAL A 112 1.90 14.62 7.02
N ALA A 113 1.37 13.40 7.07
CA ALA A 113 0.43 12.88 6.08
C ALA A 113 -0.45 11.80 6.69
N ASN A 114 -1.72 11.74 6.27
CA ASN A 114 -2.70 10.73 6.69
C ASN A 114 -2.84 10.57 8.22
N GLY A 115 -2.79 11.66 9.00
CA GLY A 115 -2.92 11.62 10.47
C GLY A 115 -1.65 11.20 11.20
N VAL A 116 -0.53 11.09 10.50
CA VAL A 116 0.75 10.55 11.01
C VAL A 116 1.87 11.57 10.78
N GLY A 117 2.72 11.77 11.79
CA GLY A 117 4.01 12.42 11.63
C GLY A 117 5.07 11.39 11.26
N TRP A 118 5.39 11.26 9.99
CA TRP A 118 6.41 10.35 9.47
C TRP A 118 7.81 10.92 9.65
N TYR A 119 8.79 10.03 9.83
CA TYR A 119 10.18 10.38 9.66
C TYR A 119 10.95 9.20 9.06
N PHE A 120 11.83 9.55 8.13
CA PHE A 120 12.78 8.65 7.50
C PHE A 120 14.07 9.44 7.28
N ASN A 121 15.21 8.85 7.59
CA ASN A 121 16.53 9.33 7.21
C ASN A 121 17.53 8.16 7.30
N ASP A 122 18.17 7.83 6.19
CA ASP A 122 19.09 6.71 6.01
C ASP A 122 20.56 7.14 5.84
N THR A 123 20.88 8.39 6.21
CA THR A 123 22.19 9.03 5.91
C THR A 123 22.93 9.55 7.13
N ASP A 124 22.25 10.14 8.10
CA ASP A 124 22.88 10.80 9.24
C ASP A 124 22.22 10.42 10.58
N VAL A 125 20.89 10.44 10.63
CA VAL A 125 20.11 10.08 11.83
C VAL A 125 19.78 8.59 11.83
N PHE A 126 19.79 7.91 10.69
CA PHE A 126 19.58 6.46 10.57
C PHE A 126 18.34 5.94 11.32
N SER A 127 17.19 6.59 11.12
CA SER A 127 15.94 6.18 11.78
C SER A 127 14.75 6.20 10.84
N TRP A 128 13.84 5.24 11.04
CA TRP A 128 12.57 5.15 10.34
C TRP A 128 11.45 4.90 11.32
N GLY A 129 10.39 5.69 11.22
CA GLY A 129 9.25 5.51 12.10
C GLY A 129 8.18 6.56 11.95
N PHE A 130 7.36 6.66 12.99
CA PHE A 130 6.27 7.62 13.03
C PHE A 130 5.84 7.95 14.46
N VAL A 131 5.12 9.07 14.56
CA VAL A 131 4.35 9.51 15.72
C VAL A 131 2.94 9.91 15.30
N ARG A 132 2.00 10.07 16.25
CA ARG A 132 0.70 10.71 15.97
C ARG A 132 0.90 12.12 15.42
N GLU A 133 0.10 12.55 14.44
CA GLU A 133 0.14 13.95 14.00
C GLU A 133 -0.05 14.93 15.18
N GLY A 134 0.82 15.95 15.25
CA GLY A 134 0.82 16.97 16.29
C GLY A 134 1.69 16.66 17.52
N ASP A 135 2.19 15.43 17.62
CA ASP A 135 3.17 15.05 18.65
C ASP A 135 4.58 15.54 18.30
N ASN A 136 5.40 15.78 19.32
CA ASN A 136 6.83 16.03 19.16
C ASN A 136 7.59 14.71 18.91
N VAL A 137 8.79 14.81 18.35
CA VAL A 137 9.74 13.70 18.16
C VAL A 137 11.14 14.16 18.57
N GLN A 138 11.96 13.25 19.10
CA GLN A 138 13.38 13.51 19.35
C GLN A 138 14.22 12.36 18.82
N LYS A 139 14.69 12.50 17.57
CA LYS A 139 15.46 11.50 16.84
C LYS A 139 16.96 11.59 17.18
N GLU A 140 17.40 10.79 18.14
CA GLU A 140 18.81 10.59 18.53
C GLU A 140 19.25 9.19 18.09
N ASN A 141 19.31 8.94 16.77
CA ASN A 141 19.30 7.60 16.16
C ASN A 141 17.98 6.82 16.31
N CYS A 142 17.11 7.21 17.24
CA CYS A 142 15.68 6.85 17.24
C CYS A 142 14.86 7.86 18.06
N ASP A 143 13.52 7.77 18.00
CA ASP A 143 12.61 8.62 18.79
C ASP A 143 12.66 8.28 20.28
N THR A 144 13.32 9.14 21.04
CA THR A 144 13.46 9.06 22.50
C THR A 144 12.46 9.95 23.26
N ASP A 145 11.59 10.66 22.56
CA ASP A 145 10.59 11.53 23.20
C ASP A 145 9.56 10.69 23.98
N THR A 146 9.13 11.20 25.12
CA THR A 146 8.16 10.55 26.01
C THR A 146 6.93 11.42 26.29
N SER A 147 6.76 12.50 25.53
CA SER A 147 5.57 13.35 25.56
C SER A 147 4.48 12.83 24.61
N GLY A 148 3.27 13.37 24.73
CA GLY A 148 2.16 13.04 23.81
C GLY A 148 1.65 11.60 23.91
N ALA A 149 1.16 11.07 22.79
CA ALA A 149 0.58 9.74 22.64
C ALA A 149 1.68 8.68 22.53
N ASN A 150 2.27 8.32 23.67
CA ASN A 150 3.41 7.40 23.70
C ASN A 150 3.15 6.00 23.15
N ASP A 151 1.90 5.54 23.24
CA ASP A 151 1.41 4.26 22.70
C ASP A 151 1.33 4.25 21.17
N GLU A 152 1.45 5.41 20.51
CA GLU A 152 1.30 5.58 19.07
C GLU A 152 2.58 5.99 18.35
N ARG A 153 3.72 5.47 18.84
CA ARG A 153 5.05 5.80 18.34
C ARG A 153 5.80 4.54 17.95
N LEU A 154 6.42 4.55 16.79
CA LEU A 154 7.23 3.45 16.28
C LEU A 154 8.58 4.00 15.85
N CYS A 155 9.65 3.32 16.21
CA CYS A 155 10.98 3.70 15.75
C CYS A 155 11.88 2.48 15.53
N TRP A 156 12.52 2.43 14.38
CA TRP A 156 13.56 1.49 14.02
C TRP A 156 14.85 2.23 13.70
N HIS A 157 15.98 1.67 14.16
CA HIS A 157 17.29 2.08 13.69
C HIS A 157 17.51 1.55 12.26
N LEU A 158 18.28 2.30 11.48
CA LEU A 158 18.74 1.92 10.14
C LEU A 158 20.27 1.69 10.10
N SER A 159 20.95 1.81 11.25
CA SER A 159 22.38 1.47 11.38
C SER A 159 22.66 0.86 12.76
N ASP A 160 23.59 -0.10 12.80
CA ASP A 160 24.26 -0.69 13.98
C ASP A 160 23.36 -1.38 15.04
N ASP A 161 22.04 -1.24 14.95
CA ASP A 161 21.03 -1.74 15.87
C ASP A 161 19.79 -2.20 15.10
N GLY A 162 18.87 -2.87 15.80
CA GLY A 162 17.57 -3.22 15.22
C GLY A 162 16.44 -2.25 15.56
N GLY A 163 15.34 -2.73 16.12
CA GLY A 163 14.19 -1.87 16.43
C GLY A 163 14.29 -1.24 17.83
N TYR A 164 13.96 0.03 18.01
CA TYR A 164 14.02 0.70 19.33
C TYR A 164 12.68 0.65 20.07
N ARG A 165 11.59 0.96 19.35
CA ARG A 165 10.30 1.28 19.97
C ARG A 165 9.12 0.64 19.24
N CYS A 166 8.18 0.13 20.03
CA CYS A 166 6.86 -0.31 19.61
C CYS A 166 5.81 0.22 20.57
N GLY A 167 5.13 1.31 20.21
CA GLY A 167 4.24 2.04 21.11
C GLY A 167 5.00 2.55 22.34
N ALA A 168 4.44 2.37 23.53
CA ALA A 168 5.06 2.84 24.77
C ALA A 168 6.26 1.99 25.23
N ILE A 169 6.56 0.87 24.55
CA ILE A 169 7.64 -0.05 24.90
C ILE A 169 8.89 0.37 24.12
N THR A 170 9.96 0.73 24.83
CA THR A 170 11.23 1.23 24.31
C THR A 170 12.40 0.33 24.70
N GLY A 171 13.57 0.54 24.09
CA GLY A 171 14.79 -0.21 24.41
C GLY A 171 14.75 -1.65 23.90
N LEU A 172 14.14 -1.84 22.73
CA LEU A 172 13.92 -3.15 22.12
C LEU A 172 15.07 -3.61 21.20
N ASN A 173 16.20 -2.88 21.18
CA ASN A 173 17.31 -3.04 20.22
C ASN A 173 17.83 -4.47 20.06
N GLU A 174 17.80 -5.24 21.13
CA GLU A 174 18.29 -6.63 21.19
C GLU A 174 17.16 -7.64 21.40
N SER A 175 15.90 -7.24 21.19
CA SER A 175 14.73 -8.05 21.53
C SER A 175 14.39 -9.07 20.44
N ASP A 176 14.32 -10.35 20.81
CA ASP A 176 13.68 -11.41 20.03
C ASP A 176 12.18 -11.56 20.36
N SER A 177 11.70 -10.83 21.38
CA SER A 177 10.31 -10.84 21.83
C SER A 177 9.42 -9.84 21.08
N PHE A 178 10.01 -8.98 20.26
CA PHE A 178 9.31 -8.05 19.37
C PHE A 178 9.76 -8.20 17.93
N GLU A 179 8.83 -7.97 17.02
CA GLU A 179 9.04 -8.03 15.57
C GLU A 179 8.50 -6.77 14.89
N ARG A 180 9.18 -6.39 13.80
CA ARG A 180 8.77 -5.35 12.87
C ARG A 180 8.15 -6.02 11.66
N ILE A 181 7.09 -5.43 11.17
CA ILE A 181 6.27 -5.99 10.09
C ILE A 181 5.93 -4.85 9.15
N VAL A 182 6.13 -5.06 7.85
CA VAL A 182 5.71 -4.12 6.82
C VAL A 182 4.70 -4.78 5.91
N TYR A 183 3.58 -4.11 5.74
CA TYR A 183 2.60 -4.44 4.74
C TYR A 183 2.65 -3.44 3.59
N THR A 184 2.27 -3.90 2.41
CA THR A 184 2.19 -3.06 1.22
C THR A 184 0.87 -3.27 0.50
N SER A 185 0.41 -2.24 -0.21
CA SER A 185 -0.71 -2.39 -1.14
C SER A 185 -0.32 -3.33 -2.28
N ALA A 186 -1.27 -4.11 -2.79
CA ALA A 186 -1.04 -4.88 -4.01
C ALA A 186 -0.55 -3.96 -5.14
N PRO A 187 0.47 -4.37 -5.92
CA PRO A 187 0.84 -3.63 -7.12
C PRO A 187 -0.37 -3.54 -8.06
N PRO A 188 -0.48 -2.48 -8.88
CA PRO A 188 -1.59 -2.37 -9.82
C PRO A 188 -1.66 -3.65 -10.67
N PRO A 189 -2.86 -4.21 -10.91
CA PRO A 189 -2.99 -5.45 -11.65
C PRO A 189 -2.42 -5.24 -13.06
N ILE A 190 -1.26 -5.83 -13.32
CA ILE A 190 -0.68 -5.86 -14.67
C ILE A 190 -1.60 -6.78 -15.48
N PRO A 191 -2.16 -6.33 -16.62
CA PRO A 191 -2.99 -7.22 -17.42
C PRO A 191 -2.14 -8.41 -17.86
N THR A 192 -2.62 -9.61 -17.54
CA THR A 192 -2.02 -10.87 -17.98
C THR A 192 -1.98 -10.95 -19.50
N LEU A 193 -1.10 -11.81 -20.05
CA LEU A 193 -0.98 -12.00 -21.50
C LEU A 193 -2.32 -12.36 -22.17
N SER A 194 -3.19 -13.09 -21.45
CA SER A 194 -4.54 -13.41 -21.91
C SER A 194 -5.46 -12.19 -21.95
N GLN A 195 -5.35 -11.27 -20.99
CA GLN A 195 -6.10 -10.01 -20.98
C GLN A 195 -5.67 -9.08 -22.11
N TRP A 196 -4.37 -8.97 -22.38
CA TRP A 196 -3.87 -8.29 -23.58
C TRP A 196 -4.37 -8.95 -24.87
N GLY A 197 -4.43 -10.29 -24.90
CA GLY A 197 -5.03 -11.04 -25.99
C GLY A 197 -6.51 -10.66 -26.22
N VAL A 198 -7.30 -10.57 -25.16
CA VAL A 198 -8.72 -10.15 -25.27
C VAL A 198 -8.85 -8.70 -25.73
N ILE A 199 -8.06 -7.77 -25.17
CA ILE A 199 -8.09 -6.34 -25.53
C ILE A 199 -7.74 -6.15 -27.01
N THR A 200 -6.67 -6.81 -27.47
CA THR A 200 -6.24 -6.73 -28.88
C THR A 200 -7.26 -7.37 -29.82
N MET A 201 -7.83 -8.52 -29.47
CA MET A 201 -8.85 -9.19 -30.27
C MET A 201 -10.15 -8.37 -30.37
N ALA A 202 -10.60 -7.76 -29.27
CA ALA A 202 -11.75 -6.86 -29.27
C ALA A 202 -11.50 -5.63 -30.17
N GLY A 203 -10.29 -5.06 -30.14
CA GLY A 203 -9.88 -3.97 -31.02
C GLY A 203 -9.90 -4.36 -32.51
N ILE A 204 -9.33 -5.52 -32.86
CA ILE A 204 -9.31 -6.03 -34.24
C ILE A 204 -10.73 -6.28 -34.76
N LEU A 205 -11.59 -6.91 -33.96
CA LEU A 205 -12.98 -7.17 -34.32
C LEU A 205 -13.78 -5.88 -34.52
N GLY A 206 -13.54 -4.86 -33.69
CA GLY A 206 -14.15 -3.54 -33.84
C GLY A 206 -13.76 -2.85 -35.16
N ILE A 207 -12.47 -2.89 -35.51
CA ILE A 207 -11.95 -2.32 -36.77
C ILE A 207 -12.52 -3.08 -37.98
N ALA A 208 -12.52 -4.41 -37.94
CA ALA A 208 -13.07 -5.24 -39.02
C ALA A 208 -14.56 -4.98 -39.25
N GLY A 209 -15.35 -4.91 -38.16
CA GLY A 209 -16.76 -4.54 -38.22
C GLY A 209 -17.00 -3.17 -38.85
N TYR A 210 -16.20 -2.17 -38.48
CA TYR A 210 -16.27 -0.82 -39.04
C TYR A 210 -15.96 -0.78 -40.55
N ILE A 211 -14.93 -1.51 -41.00
CA ILE A 211 -14.56 -1.60 -42.42
C ILE A 211 -15.71 -2.21 -43.24
N VAL A 212 -16.33 -3.28 -42.74
CA VAL A 212 -17.46 -3.95 -43.42
C VAL A 212 -18.67 -3.02 -43.53
N MET A 213 -18.98 -2.27 -42.46
CA MET A 213 -20.08 -1.30 -42.48
C MET A 213 -19.81 -0.13 -43.44
N ARG A 214 -18.58 0.39 -43.50
CA ARG A 214 -18.19 1.42 -44.47
C ARG A 214 -18.33 0.93 -45.91
N ARG A 215 -17.89 -0.30 -46.20
CA ARG A 215 -18.01 -0.87 -47.55
C ARG A 215 -19.47 -1.02 -47.99
N ARG A 216 -20.35 -1.47 -47.09
CA ARG A 216 -21.79 -1.59 -47.37
C ARG A 216 -22.49 -0.26 -47.67
N LYS A 217 -22.05 0.86 -47.07
CA LYS A 217 -22.59 2.20 -47.38
C LYS A 217 -22.15 2.77 -48.73
N VAL A 218 -21.10 2.24 -49.34
CA VAL A 218 -20.61 2.69 -50.67
C VAL A 218 -21.27 1.91 -51.81
N THR A 219 -21.90 0.76 -51.52
CA THR A 219 -22.53 -0.12 -52.52
C THR A 219 -24.06 -0.02 -52.57
N ALA A 220 -24.66 0.88 -51.79
CA ALA A 220 -26.09 1.19 -51.78
C ALA A 220 -26.30 2.64 -52.25
#